data_AF-A0A512C3U7-F1
#
_entry.id   AF-A0A512C3U7-F1
#
_cell.length_a   1.000
_cell.length_b   1.000
_cell.length_c   1.000
_cell.angle_alpha   90.00
_cell.angle_beta   90.00
_cell.angle_gamma   90.00
#
_symmetry.space_group_name_H-M   'P 1'
#
loop_
_entity.id
_entity.type
_entity.pdbx_description
1 polymer ?
#
loop_
_entity_poly.entity_id
_entity_poly.type
_entity_poly.pdbx_seq_one_letter_code
_entity_poly.pdbx_strand_id
1 'polypeptide(L)'
;MPPLDGRQLEGERMLSVQSRLPLGKPFRPRTRNVRRPFTPLFTGQRYRLPRDVRDRLTSSLAPFRNRDAAFALATFLGRFWSTPGRIGLGFPIDRRELAKHPEIQLTEKRVRSAIHVLEEIGFLDRAIASGSRYKPTEDGLRRKPILFVFGSEYAPTFIAANKRAAAVRGGCAGQRRAITRTSSPRPSVANAEASPLNGPKSKGELETSMLMGPLVKKSGIPPLASESDPRLEAALDRLLQGIRQSRGG
;
A
#
# COMPACT_ATOMS: atom_id res chain seq x y z
N MET A 1 27.17 -35.05 71.93
CA MET A 1 27.66 -35.91 70.83
C MET A 1 26.68 -37.06 70.67
N PRO A 2 25.65 -36.86 69.83
CA PRO A 2 25.50 -37.64 68.60
C PRO A 2 25.21 -36.74 67.36
N PRO A 3 25.24 -37.30 66.13
CA PRO A 3 25.22 -36.55 64.87
C PRO A 3 23.78 -36.35 64.37
N LEU A 4 23.51 -35.22 63.72
CA LEU A 4 22.24 -34.96 63.02
C LEU A 4 22.44 -35.02 61.51
N ASP A 5 22.07 -36.19 61.01
CA ASP A 5 21.43 -36.56 59.74
C ASP A 5 21.49 -35.60 58.55
N GLY A 6 22.10 -36.12 57.49
CA GLY A 6 21.99 -35.62 56.12
C GLY A 6 20.58 -35.76 55.58
N ARG A 7 20.01 -34.64 55.13
CA ARG A 7 18.82 -34.61 54.29
C ARG A 7 19.22 -34.74 52.82
N GLN A 8 19.06 -35.94 52.30
CA GLN A 8 18.92 -36.18 50.86
C GLN A 8 17.65 -35.47 50.38
N LEU A 9 17.80 -34.48 49.51
CA LEU A 9 16.69 -33.98 48.70
C LEU A 9 16.66 -34.82 47.43
N GLU A 10 15.78 -35.82 47.44
CA GLU A 10 15.45 -36.61 46.27
C GLU A 10 14.97 -35.69 45.15
N GLY A 11 15.71 -35.71 44.05
CA GLY A 11 15.32 -35.08 42.80
C GLY A 11 14.09 -35.79 42.24
N GLU A 12 12.91 -35.25 42.54
CA GLU A 12 11.67 -35.54 41.82
C GLU A 12 11.91 -35.24 40.34
N ARG A 13 12.10 -36.33 39.58
CA ARG A 13 12.01 -36.34 38.12
C ARG A 13 10.62 -35.89 37.74
N MET A 14 10.45 -34.59 37.48
CA MET A 14 9.28 -34.06 36.78
C MET A 14 9.22 -34.71 35.40
N LEU A 15 8.32 -35.68 35.28
CA LEU A 15 7.89 -36.25 34.02
C LEU A 15 7.39 -35.10 33.15
N SER A 16 8.14 -34.81 32.09
CA SER A 16 7.78 -33.83 31.07
C SER A 16 6.47 -34.26 30.43
N VAL A 17 5.38 -33.67 30.90
CA VAL A 17 4.08 -33.70 30.23
C VAL A 17 4.27 -32.97 28.91
N GLN A 18 4.68 -33.71 27.88
CA GLN A 18 4.60 -33.28 26.48
C GLN A 18 3.14 -32.94 26.21
N SER A 19 2.82 -31.66 26.35
CA SER A 19 1.53 -31.08 26.01
C SER A 19 1.40 -31.23 24.51
N ARG A 20 0.68 -32.29 24.09
CA ARG A 20 0.34 -32.52 22.70
C ARG A 20 -0.33 -31.27 22.17
N LEU A 21 0.40 -30.53 21.33
CA LEU A 21 -0.09 -29.36 20.63
C LEU A 21 -1.40 -29.72 19.93
N PRO A 22 -2.50 -28.97 20.13
CA PRO A 22 -3.74 -29.25 19.44
C PRO A 22 -3.51 -29.08 17.95
N LEU A 23 -3.47 -30.22 17.23
CA LEU A 23 -3.52 -30.26 15.78
C LEU A 23 -4.63 -29.32 15.32
N GLY A 24 -4.24 -28.28 14.58
CA GLY A 24 -5.13 -27.26 14.08
C GLY A 24 -6.32 -27.91 13.39
N LYS A 25 -7.53 -27.60 13.87
CA LYS A 25 -8.77 -28.13 13.31
C LYS A 25 -8.75 -27.85 11.80
N PRO A 26 -8.86 -28.88 10.93
CA PRO A 26 -8.94 -28.66 9.50
C PRO A 26 -10.13 -27.74 9.23
N PHE A 27 -9.83 -26.64 8.53
CA PHE A 27 -10.78 -25.61 8.16
C PHE A 27 -11.95 -26.29 7.44
N ARG A 28 -13.09 -26.50 8.13
CA ARG A 28 -14.26 -27.10 7.47
C ARG A 28 -14.79 -26.07 6.48
N PRO A 29 -14.74 -26.33 5.15
CA PRO A 29 -15.39 -25.46 4.19
C PRO A 29 -16.89 -25.54 4.45
N ARG A 30 -17.43 -24.49 5.08
CA ARG A 30 -18.84 -24.37 5.40
C ARG A 30 -19.59 -24.30 4.06
N THR A 31 -20.16 -25.42 3.63
CA THR A 31 -20.97 -25.55 2.41
C THR A 31 -22.15 -24.57 2.51
N ARG A 32 -22.01 -23.42 1.84
CA ARG A 32 -23.01 -22.36 1.80
C ARG A 32 -23.89 -22.58 0.58
N ASN A 33 -25.20 -22.57 0.84
CA ASN A 33 -26.32 -22.45 -0.11
C ASN A 33 -25.91 -21.76 -1.41
N VAL A 34 -26.27 -22.35 -2.55
CA VAL A 34 -26.01 -21.85 -3.91
C VAL A 34 -26.63 -20.45 -4.06
N ARG A 35 -25.82 -19.43 -3.77
CA ARG A 35 -26.24 -18.04 -3.90
C ARG A 35 -26.08 -17.65 -5.35
N ARG A 36 -27.10 -16.96 -5.86
CA ARG A 36 -27.12 -16.34 -7.20
C ARG A 36 -25.77 -15.69 -7.53
N PRO A 37 -25.33 -15.75 -8.80
CA PRO A 37 -24.07 -15.15 -9.24
C PRO A 37 -24.00 -13.71 -8.76
N PHE A 38 -22.85 -13.37 -8.19
CA PHE A 38 -22.62 -12.05 -7.63
C PHE A 38 -22.37 -11.05 -8.77
N THR A 39 -23.32 -10.15 -8.99
CA THR A 39 -23.13 -9.01 -9.89
C THR A 39 -22.90 -7.77 -9.03
N PRO A 40 -21.67 -7.22 -8.97
CA PRO A 40 -21.41 -6.04 -8.17
C PRO A 40 -22.24 -4.87 -8.69
N LEU A 41 -22.96 -4.19 -7.80
CA LEU A 41 -23.68 -2.97 -8.14
C LEU A 41 -22.64 -1.89 -8.49
N PHE A 42 -22.68 -1.43 -9.74
CA PHE A 42 -21.78 -0.38 -10.21
C PHE A 42 -22.17 0.93 -9.52
N THR A 43 -21.33 1.41 -8.61
CA THR A 43 -21.59 2.61 -7.79
C THR A 43 -21.38 3.93 -8.54
N GLY A 44 -21.42 3.93 -9.88
CA GLY A 44 -21.22 5.14 -10.68
C GLY A 44 -19.79 5.71 -10.65
N GLN A 45 -18.83 4.95 -10.11
CA GLN A 45 -17.45 5.41 -9.93
C GLN A 45 -16.74 5.58 -11.27
N ARG A 46 -16.11 6.74 -11.49
CA ARG A 46 -15.33 7.05 -12.72
C ARG A 46 -14.12 6.14 -12.89
N TYR A 47 -13.58 5.60 -11.81
CA TYR A 47 -12.48 4.65 -11.87
C TYR A 47 -13.00 3.23 -12.03
N ARG A 48 -12.47 2.53 -13.03
CA ARG A 48 -12.75 1.12 -13.29
C ARG A 48 -11.52 0.29 -12.94
N LEU A 49 -11.70 -0.68 -12.04
CA LEU A 49 -10.67 -1.68 -11.75
C LEU A 49 -10.27 -2.44 -13.03
N PRO A 50 -9.00 -2.82 -13.18
CA PRO A 50 -8.58 -3.73 -14.24
C PRO A 50 -9.48 -4.96 -14.29
N ARG A 51 -9.87 -5.38 -15.50
CA ARG A 51 -10.86 -6.46 -15.69
C ARG A 51 -10.47 -7.73 -14.95
N ASP A 52 -9.19 -8.11 -15.06
CA ASP A 52 -8.65 -9.31 -14.41
C ASP A 52 -8.78 -9.26 -12.87
N VAL A 53 -8.46 -8.11 -12.27
CA VAL A 53 -8.62 -7.87 -10.82
C VAL A 53 -10.10 -7.94 -10.42
N ARG A 54 -10.97 -7.30 -11.22
CA ARG A 54 -12.40 -7.22 -10.96
C ARG A 54 -13.05 -8.60 -11.00
N ASP A 55 -12.76 -9.38 -12.02
CA ASP A 55 -13.37 -10.69 -12.23
C ASP A 55 -12.89 -11.67 -11.14
N ARG A 56 -11.61 -11.62 -10.78
CA ARG A 56 -11.05 -12.38 -9.63
C ARG A 56 -11.70 -11.98 -8.30
N LEU A 57 -11.77 -10.68 -8.00
CA LEU A 57 -12.44 -10.16 -6.80
C LEU A 57 -13.90 -10.61 -6.72
N THR A 58 -14.63 -10.57 -7.84
CA THR A 58 -16.04 -10.96 -7.89
C THR A 58 -16.21 -12.44 -7.51
N SER A 59 -15.36 -13.32 -8.05
CA SER A 59 -15.35 -14.75 -7.71
C SER A 59 -14.96 -14.99 -6.25
N SER A 60 -13.90 -14.35 -5.76
CA SER A 60 -13.41 -14.52 -4.37
C SER A 60 -14.37 -13.95 -3.33
N LEU A 61 -15.12 -12.88 -3.65
CA LEU A 61 -16.08 -12.25 -2.74
C LEU A 61 -17.45 -12.95 -2.73
N ALA A 62 -17.76 -13.78 -3.72
CA ALA A 62 -19.04 -14.47 -3.85
C ALA A 62 -19.55 -15.15 -2.55
N PRO A 63 -18.73 -15.85 -1.75
CA PRO A 63 -19.20 -16.54 -0.54
C PRO A 63 -19.45 -15.59 0.65
N PHE A 64 -19.01 -14.34 0.60
CA PHE A 64 -19.07 -13.42 1.74
C PHE A 64 -20.37 -12.61 1.78
N ARG A 65 -20.92 -12.38 2.99
CA ARG A 65 -22.14 -11.56 3.17
C ARG A 65 -21.88 -10.08 2.91
N ASN A 66 -20.67 -9.59 3.18
CA ASN A 66 -20.29 -8.18 3.01
C ASN A 66 -19.58 -7.91 1.68
N ARG A 67 -19.87 -8.71 0.65
CA ARG A 67 -19.21 -8.69 -0.66
C ARG A 67 -19.32 -7.34 -1.38
N ASP A 68 -20.48 -6.70 -1.34
CA ASP A 68 -20.69 -5.38 -1.97
C ASP A 68 -19.81 -4.29 -1.35
N ALA A 69 -19.76 -4.25 -0.02
CA ALA A 69 -18.95 -3.26 0.69
C ALA A 69 -17.44 -3.51 0.49
N ALA A 70 -17.02 -4.78 0.49
CA ALA A 70 -15.64 -5.15 0.21
C ALA A 70 -15.25 -4.77 -1.23
N PHE A 71 -16.12 -5.02 -2.20
CA PHE A 71 -15.88 -4.66 -3.60
C PHE A 71 -15.82 -3.14 -3.81
N ALA A 72 -16.74 -2.39 -3.19
CA ALA A 72 -16.73 -0.93 -3.22
C ALA A 72 -15.45 -0.36 -2.60
N LEU A 73 -15.05 -0.87 -1.43
CA LEU A 73 -13.80 -0.47 -0.78
C LEU A 73 -12.58 -0.83 -1.63
N ALA A 74 -12.52 -2.03 -2.21
CA ALA A 74 -11.42 -2.44 -3.09
C ALA A 74 -11.30 -1.54 -4.33
N THR A 75 -12.43 -1.16 -4.93
CA THR A 75 -12.46 -0.23 -6.07
C THR A 75 -11.94 1.16 -5.67
N PHE A 76 -12.37 1.66 -4.51
CA PHE A 76 -11.89 2.92 -3.96
C PHE A 76 -10.39 2.89 -3.69
N LEU A 77 -9.88 1.85 -3.02
CA LEU A 77 -8.45 1.70 -2.74
C LEU A 77 -7.63 1.57 -4.04
N GLY A 78 -8.13 0.80 -5.00
CA GLY A 78 -7.52 0.67 -6.32
C GLY A 78 -7.33 2.02 -7.00
N ARG A 79 -8.34 2.90 -6.96
CA ARG A 79 -8.25 4.25 -7.56
C ARG A 79 -7.05 5.07 -7.06
N PHE A 80 -6.73 5.03 -5.77
CA PHE A 80 -5.70 5.88 -5.17
C PHE A 80 -4.33 5.23 -5.05
N TRP A 81 -4.29 3.91 -4.91
CA TRP A 81 -3.07 3.17 -4.59
C TRP A 81 -2.58 2.29 -5.75
N SER A 82 -3.39 2.04 -6.79
CA SER A 82 -2.95 1.26 -7.95
C SER A 82 -2.08 2.06 -8.92
N THR A 83 -1.63 3.27 -8.59
CA THR A 83 -0.79 4.07 -9.49
C THR A 83 0.62 3.47 -9.62
N PRO A 84 1.26 3.55 -10.79
CA PRO A 84 2.64 3.09 -10.97
C PRO A 84 3.55 3.90 -10.02
N GLY A 85 4.21 3.21 -9.08
CA GLY A 85 4.99 3.82 -7.99
C GLY A 85 4.38 3.67 -6.60
N ARG A 86 3.11 3.25 -6.48
CA ARG A 86 2.45 3.03 -5.17
C ARG A 86 2.11 1.58 -4.86
N ILE A 87 2.08 0.69 -5.85
CA ILE A 87 1.58 -0.69 -5.70
C ILE A 87 2.36 -1.53 -4.65
N GLY A 88 3.64 -1.22 -4.41
CA GLY A 88 4.46 -1.88 -3.38
C GLY A 88 4.62 -1.08 -2.09
N LEU A 89 4.05 0.12 -2.00
CA LEU A 89 4.19 0.97 -0.83
C LEU A 89 3.07 0.67 0.17
N GLY A 90 3.45 0.53 1.44
CA GLY A 90 2.50 0.42 2.53
C GLY A 90 1.70 1.71 2.69
N PHE A 91 0.38 1.61 2.74
CA PHE A 91 -0.52 2.74 2.94
C PHE A 91 -1.36 2.57 4.20
N PRO A 92 -1.58 3.64 4.98
CA PRO A 92 -2.48 3.59 6.12
C PRO A 92 -3.94 3.58 5.64
N ILE A 93 -4.80 2.90 6.40
CA ILE A 93 -6.24 2.93 6.19
C ILE A 93 -6.91 3.51 7.44
N ASP A 94 -7.37 4.75 7.37
CA ASP A 94 -8.22 5.33 8.42
C ASP A 94 -9.70 4.97 8.16
N ARG A 95 -10.22 4.11 9.03
CA ARG A 95 -11.61 3.62 8.94
C ARG A 95 -12.64 4.72 9.19
N ARG A 96 -12.30 5.72 10.02
CA ARG A 96 -13.22 6.82 10.37
C ARG A 96 -13.35 7.80 9.22
N GLU A 97 -12.23 8.10 8.58
CA GLU A 97 -12.21 8.97 7.41
C GLU A 97 -12.95 8.32 6.24
N LEU A 98 -12.69 7.03 5.98
CA LEU A 98 -13.40 6.28 4.95
C LEU A 98 -14.91 6.21 5.19
N ALA A 99 -15.35 6.14 6.45
CA ALA A 99 -16.77 6.09 6.79
C ALA A 99 -17.50 7.43 6.53
N LYS A 100 -16.76 8.55 6.56
CA LYS A 100 -17.30 9.88 6.25
C LYS A 100 -17.27 10.19 4.76
N HIS A 101 -16.59 9.37 3.96
CA HIS A 101 -16.36 9.67 2.55
C HIS A 101 -17.64 9.47 1.71
N PRO A 102 -18.10 10.50 0.96
CA PRO A 102 -19.39 10.47 0.27
C PRO A 102 -19.44 9.45 -0.88
N GLU A 103 -18.29 9.11 -1.47
CA GLU A 103 -18.23 8.15 -2.58
C GLU A 103 -18.44 6.69 -2.16
N ILE A 104 -18.13 6.33 -0.91
CA ILE A 104 -18.16 4.93 -0.44
C ILE A 104 -19.49 4.61 0.27
N GLN A 105 -20.09 5.60 0.96
CA GLN A 105 -21.35 5.46 1.71
C GLN A 105 -21.40 4.22 2.64
N LEU A 106 -20.26 3.84 3.23
CA LEU A 106 -20.17 2.73 4.17
C LEU A 106 -20.03 3.24 5.59
N THR A 107 -20.75 2.61 6.53
CA THR A 107 -20.53 2.86 7.96
C THR A 107 -19.18 2.30 8.40
N GLU A 108 -18.59 2.87 9.47
CA GLU A 108 -17.29 2.43 10.01
C GLU A 108 -17.26 0.91 10.29
N LYS A 109 -18.35 0.36 10.82
CA LYS A 109 -18.49 -1.09 11.06
C LYS A 109 -18.39 -1.89 9.75
N ARG A 110 -19.02 -1.42 8.67
CA ARG A 110 -18.96 -2.07 7.35
C ARG A 110 -17.57 -1.96 6.74
N VAL A 111 -16.90 -0.81 6.88
CA VAL A 111 -15.50 -0.62 6.46
C VAL A 111 -14.59 -1.60 7.20
N ARG A 112 -14.71 -1.71 8.53
CA ARG A 112 -13.93 -2.67 9.32
C ARG A 112 -14.15 -4.12 8.85
N SER A 113 -15.40 -4.51 8.62
CA SER A 113 -15.72 -5.85 8.13
C SER A 113 -15.22 -6.07 6.69
N ALA A 114 -15.28 -5.05 5.83
CA ALA A 114 -14.77 -5.11 4.46
C ALA A 114 -13.25 -5.31 4.44
N ILE A 115 -12.50 -4.57 5.26
CA ILE A 115 -11.04 -4.74 5.39
C ILE A 115 -10.70 -6.18 5.78
N HIS A 116 -11.39 -6.75 6.77
CA HIS A 116 -11.15 -8.14 7.18
C HIS A 116 -11.40 -9.14 6.04
N VAL A 117 -12.47 -8.95 5.26
CA VAL A 117 -12.76 -9.81 4.11
C VAL A 117 -11.70 -9.64 3.02
N LEU A 118 -11.23 -8.42 2.77
CA LEU A 118 -10.16 -8.16 1.81
C LEU A 118 -8.80 -8.74 2.23
N GLU A 119 -8.51 -8.77 3.53
CA GLU A 119 -7.37 -9.51 4.09
C GLU A 119 -7.54 -11.02 3.89
N GLU A 120 -8.73 -11.55 4.20
CA GLU A 120 -9.01 -13.00 4.12
C GLU A 120 -8.89 -13.57 2.69
N ILE A 121 -9.26 -12.78 1.68
CA ILE A 121 -9.11 -13.19 0.26
C ILE A 121 -7.72 -12.89 -0.33
N GLY A 122 -6.80 -12.31 0.44
CA GLY A 122 -5.47 -11.91 -0.02
C GLY A 122 -5.46 -10.70 -0.96
N PHE A 123 -6.50 -9.85 -0.94
CA PHE A 123 -6.48 -8.57 -1.68
C PHE A 123 -5.64 -7.51 -0.97
N LEU A 124 -5.67 -7.50 0.37
CA LEU A 124 -4.82 -6.67 1.21
C LEU A 124 -3.94 -7.56 2.09
N ASP A 125 -2.66 -7.23 2.16
CA ASP A 125 -1.76 -7.80 3.15
C ASP A 125 -1.37 -6.71 4.14
N ARG A 126 -1.14 -7.10 5.40
CA ARG A 126 -0.57 -6.18 6.40
C ARG A 126 0.90 -6.03 6.12
N ALA A 127 1.35 -4.79 5.90
CA ALA A 127 2.78 -4.53 5.75
C ALA A 127 3.48 -4.86 7.08
N ILE A 128 4.61 -5.55 7.00
CA ILE A 128 5.44 -5.85 8.17
C ILE A 128 6.04 -4.53 8.66
N ALA A 129 5.46 -3.99 9.72
CA ALA A 129 6.01 -2.80 10.36
C ALA A 129 7.28 -3.18 11.12
N SER A 130 8.41 -2.61 10.73
CA SER A 130 9.66 -2.75 11.47
C SER A 130 9.63 -1.93 12.77
N GLY A 131 10.18 -2.52 13.84
CA GLY A 131 10.35 -1.89 15.15
C GLY A 131 9.11 -1.87 16.06
N SER A 132 9.13 -1.01 17.08
CA SER A 132 8.07 -0.93 18.09
C SER A 132 6.70 -0.58 17.50
N ARG A 133 5.63 -1.18 18.04
CA ARG A 133 4.22 -0.89 17.68
C ARG A 133 3.75 0.48 18.14
N TYR A 134 4.49 1.11 19.03
CA TYR A 134 4.13 2.39 19.63
C TYR A 134 5.18 3.46 19.29
N LYS A 135 4.75 4.73 19.29
CA LYS A 135 5.59 5.91 19.19
C LYS A 135 5.32 6.81 20.37
N PRO A 136 6.35 7.28 21.09
CA PRO A 136 6.18 8.34 22.07
C PRO A 136 5.69 9.60 21.34
N THR A 137 4.68 10.24 21.91
CA THR A 137 4.12 11.55 21.50
C THR A 137 4.07 12.42 22.75
N GLU A 138 3.92 13.74 22.61
CA GLU A 138 3.81 14.68 23.73
C GLU A 138 2.65 14.31 24.67
N ASP A 139 1.52 13.84 24.12
CA ASP A 139 0.36 13.31 24.88
C ASP A 139 0.55 11.88 25.43
N GLY A 140 1.75 11.33 25.35
CA GLY A 140 2.07 9.95 25.76
C GLY A 140 2.19 8.96 24.60
N LEU A 141 2.04 7.67 24.92
CA LEU A 141 2.39 6.59 24.00
C LEU A 141 1.26 6.28 23.00
N ARG A 142 1.42 6.66 21.73
CA ARG A 142 0.42 6.41 20.66
C ARG A 142 0.80 5.20 19.81
N ARG A 143 -0.19 4.40 19.40
CA ARG A 143 0.03 3.23 18.53
C ARG A 143 0.30 3.69 17.09
N LYS A 144 1.28 3.08 16.43
CA LYS A 144 1.55 3.33 15.01
C LYS A 144 0.35 2.89 14.14
N PRO A 145 0.07 3.60 13.03
CA PRO A 145 -0.95 3.18 12.09
C PRO A 145 -0.58 1.82 11.48
N ILE A 146 -1.60 1.00 11.22
CA ILE A 146 -1.42 -0.26 10.49
C ILE A 146 -1.30 0.10 9.02
N LEU A 147 -0.19 -0.30 8.41
CA LEU A 147 0.04 -0.14 6.98
C LEU A 147 -0.41 -1.40 6.25
N PHE A 148 -1.00 -1.20 5.09
CA PHE A 148 -1.47 -2.24 4.20
C PHE A 148 -0.78 -2.13 2.85
N VAL A 149 -0.57 -3.26 2.19
CA VAL A 149 -0.13 -3.33 0.80
C VAL A 149 -1.15 -4.14 0.01
N PHE A 150 -1.15 -4.00 -1.31
CA PHE A 150 -1.89 -4.95 -2.13
C PHE A 150 -1.27 -6.33 -1.98
N GLY A 151 -2.13 -7.33 -1.82
CA GLY A 151 -1.65 -8.70 -1.63
C GLY A 151 -0.90 -9.21 -2.86
N SER A 152 -0.01 -10.17 -2.62
CA SER A 152 0.85 -10.78 -3.65
C SER A 152 0.06 -11.32 -4.85
N GLU A 153 -1.20 -11.71 -4.63
CA GLU A 153 -2.12 -12.23 -5.64
C GLU A 153 -2.68 -11.17 -6.60
N TYR A 154 -2.73 -9.91 -6.18
CA TYR A 154 -3.35 -8.82 -6.96
C TYR A 154 -2.37 -7.75 -7.41
N ALA A 155 -1.28 -7.53 -6.65
CA ALA A 155 -0.26 -6.55 -7.00
C ALA A 155 0.34 -6.77 -8.41
N PRO A 156 0.70 -7.99 -8.86
CA PRO A 156 1.20 -8.22 -10.21
C PRO A 156 0.20 -7.84 -11.29
N THR A 157 -1.09 -8.09 -11.07
CA THR A 157 -2.16 -7.76 -12.01
C THR A 157 -2.30 -6.25 -12.17
N PHE A 158 -2.19 -5.48 -11.08
CA PHE A 158 -2.15 -4.02 -11.15
C PHE A 158 -0.91 -3.51 -11.89
N ILE A 159 0.26 -4.10 -11.64
CA ILE A 159 1.50 -3.75 -12.35
C ILE A 159 1.34 -4.01 -13.86
N ALA A 160 0.84 -5.18 -14.25
CA ALA A 160 0.60 -5.53 -15.65
C ALA A 160 -0.43 -4.60 -16.31
N ALA A 161 -1.52 -4.26 -15.63
CA ALA A 161 -2.51 -3.30 -16.11
C ALA A 161 -1.91 -1.91 -16.33
N ASN A 162 -1.08 -1.43 -15.40
CA ASN A 162 -0.39 -0.15 -15.56
C ASN A 162 0.61 -0.16 -16.71
N LYS A 163 1.36 -1.25 -16.90
CA LYS A 163 2.25 -1.42 -18.04
C LYS A 163 1.48 -1.35 -19.36
N ARG A 164 0.34 -2.03 -19.47
CA ARG A 164 -0.55 -1.95 -20.64
C ARG A 164 -1.04 -0.52 -20.87
N ALA A 165 -1.52 0.16 -19.83
CA ALA A 165 -1.99 1.55 -19.93
C ALA A 165 -0.85 2.53 -20.28
N ALA A 166 0.38 2.27 -19.80
CA ALA A 166 1.55 3.05 -20.16
C ALA A 166 1.95 2.82 -21.63
N ALA A 167 1.90 1.58 -22.13
CA ALA A 167 2.17 1.26 -23.52
C ALA A 167 1.19 1.95 -24.48
N VAL A 168 -0.10 1.97 -24.14
CA VAL A 168 -1.12 2.71 -24.93
C VAL A 168 -0.84 4.22 -24.94
N ARG A 169 -0.43 4.79 -23.80
CA ARG A 169 -0.07 6.22 -23.72
C ARG A 169 1.24 6.56 -24.42
N GLY A 170 2.26 5.71 -24.27
CA GLY A 170 3.61 5.89 -24.80
C GLY A 170 3.72 5.57 -26.30
N GLY A 171 2.90 4.66 -26.81
CA GLY A 171 2.82 4.33 -28.23
C GLY A 171 2.40 5.52 -29.11
N CYS A 172 1.68 6.50 -28.54
CA CYS A 172 1.39 7.78 -29.20
C CYS A 172 2.51 8.82 -29.07
N ALA A 173 3.43 8.68 -28.11
CA ALA A 173 4.48 9.66 -27.88
C ALA A 173 5.69 9.48 -28.82
N GLY A 174 5.95 8.24 -29.27
CA GLY A 174 7.04 7.93 -30.22
C GLY A 174 6.75 8.32 -31.67
N GLN A 175 5.49 8.62 -32.01
CA GLN A 175 5.07 9.08 -33.33
C GLN A 175 4.61 10.54 -33.31
N ARG A 176 5.10 11.34 -32.35
CA ARG A 176 5.29 12.75 -32.66
C ARG A 176 6.34 12.78 -33.75
N ARG A 177 5.89 12.96 -35.00
CA ARG A 177 6.71 13.59 -36.06
C ARG A 177 7.58 14.61 -35.34
N ALA A 178 8.89 14.52 -35.51
CA ALA A 178 9.75 15.64 -35.19
C ALA A 178 9.03 16.86 -35.78
N ILE A 179 8.44 17.68 -34.91
CA ILE A 179 7.96 18.98 -35.34
C ILE A 179 9.28 19.66 -35.62
N THR A 180 9.74 19.53 -36.86
CA THR A 180 10.73 20.41 -37.43
C THR A 180 10.16 21.78 -37.08
N ARG A 181 10.76 22.42 -36.09
CA ARG A 181 10.54 23.83 -35.83
C ARG A 181 11.07 24.50 -37.08
N THR A 182 10.22 24.62 -38.09
CA THR A 182 10.46 25.51 -39.22
C THR A 182 10.38 26.88 -38.59
N SER A 183 11.54 27.42 -38.22
CA SER A 183 11.69 28.83 -37.87
C SER A 183 11.42 29.62 -39.14
N SER A 184 10.15 29.85 -39.44
CA SER A 184 9.74 30.90 -40.35
C SER A 184 9.85 32.22 -39.57
N PRO A 185 10.79 33.11 -39.88
CA PRO A 185 10.78 34.46 -39.31
C PRO A 185 9.53 35.15 -39.86
N ARG A 186 8.55 35.39 -38.98
CA ARG A 186 7.34 36.14 -39.31
C ARG A 186 7.76 37.61 -39.51
N PRO A 187 7.58 38.21 -40.69
CA PRO A 187 7.83 39.63 -40.85
C PRO A 187 6.81 40.42 -40.03
N SER A 188 7.34 41.29 -39.18
CA SER A 188 6.59 42.31 -38.45
C SER A 188 5.95 43.27 -39.45
N VAL A 189 4.62 43.20 -39.56
CA VAL A 189 3.84 44.30 -40.13
C VAL A 189 3.12 44.96 -38.98
N ALA A 190 3.64 46.13 -38.60
CA ALA A 190 2.89 47.11 -37.84
C ALA A 190 1.70 47.55 -38.69
N ASN A 191 0.50 47.52 -38.11
CA ASN A 191 -0.47 48.60 -38.27
C ASN A 191 -1.49 48.55 -37.13
N ALA A 192 -1.73 49.74 -36.61
CA ALA A 192 -2.69 50.06 -35.59
C ALA A 192 -4.12 49.88 -36.11
N GLU A 193 -5.03 49.47 -35.24
CA GLU A 193 -6.20 50.30 -34.90
C GLU A 193 -7.00 49.68 -33.74
N ALA A 194 -7.58 50.58 -32.97
CA ALA A 194 -8.18 50.34 -31.68
C ALA A 194 -9.56 49.67 -31.76
N SER A 195 -9.89 48.87 -30.75
CA SER A 195 -11.27 48.70 -30.29
C SER A 195 -11.28 48.30 -28.81
N PRO A 196 -11.78 49.16 -27.90
CA PRO A 196 -11.97 48.83 -26.50
C PRO A 196 -13.38 48.28 -26.28
N LEU A 197 -13.50 46.99 -25.95
CA LEU A 197 -14.75 46.41 -25.46
C LEU A 197 -14.52 45.72 -24.13
N ASN A 198 -14.69 46.54 -23.08
CA ASN A 198 -15.28 46.26 -21.77
C ASN A 198 -15.58 44.78 -21.46
N GLY A 199 -14.66 44.14 -20.72
CA GLY A 199 -14.93 42.92 -19.97
C GLY A 199 -15.46 43.24 -18.55
N PRO A 200 -16.44 42.48 -18.03
CA PRO A 200 -17.12 42.81 -16.78
C PRO A 200 -16.22 42.65 -15.56
N LYS A 201 -16.17 43.71 -14.75
CA LYS A 201 -15.60 43.76 -13.40
C LYS A 201 -16.39 42.86 -12.45
N SER A 202 -15.82 41.74 -12.02
CA SER A 202 -16.19 41.12 -10.75
C SER A 202 -15.13 41.48 -9.70
N LYS A 203 -15.44 42.51 -8.91
CA LYS A 203 -14.85 42.72 -7.58
C LYS A 203 -15.43 41.64 -6.67
N GLY A 204 -14.55 40.86 -6.07
CA GLY A 204 -14.86 39.77 -5.15
C GLY A 204 -13.66 39.50 -4.29
N GLU A 205 -13.34 40.50 -3.49
CA GLU A 205 -12.40 40.53 -2.39
C GLU A 205 -12.73 39.42 -1.38
N LEU A 206 -11.84 38.44 -1.24
CA LEU A 206 -11.65 37.70 -0.01
C LEU A 206 -10.17 37.34 0.07
N GLU A 207 -9.50 38.05 0.97
CA GLU A 207 -8.16 37.77 1.43
C GLU A 207 -8.02 36.29 1.77
N THR A 208 -7.11 35.62 1.09
CA THR A 208 -6.48 34.41 1.63
C THR A 208 -4.99 34.59 1.40
N SER A 209 -4.42 35.46 2.23
CA SER A 209 -3.00 35.49 2.53
C SER A 209 -2.62 34.12 3.09
N MET A 210 -2.29 33.18 2.20
CA MET A 210 -1.49 32.03 2.60
C MET A 210 -0.05 32.52 2.67
N LEU A 211 0.42 32.69 3.91
CA LEU A 211 1.84 32.68 4.26
C LEU A 211 2.48 31.43 3.66
N MET A 212 2.99 31.55 2.43
CA MET A 212 4.00 30.65 1.90
C MET A 212 5.28 30.95 2.64
N GLY A 213 5.47 30.27 3.78
CA GLY A 213 6.75 30.24 4.48
C GLY A 213 7.87 29.86 3.49
N PRO A 214 9.08 30.41 3.68
CA PRO A 214 10.17 30.25 2.72
C PRO A 214 10.46 28.77 2.48
N LEU A 215 10.43 28.37 1.19
CA LEU A 215 11.03 27.12 0.74
C LEU A 215 12.53 27.19 1.08
N VAL A 216 12.90 26.64 2.23
CA VAL A 216 14.27 26.22 2.51
C VAL A 216 14.57 25.09 1.53
N LYS A 217 15.12 25.45 0.38
CA LYS A 217 15.84 24.55 -0.51
C LYS A 217 17.02 24.01 0.30
N LYS A 218 16.83 22.91 1.03
CA LYS A 218 17.95 22.06 1.45
C LYS A 218 18.53 21.47 0.17
N SER A 219 19.51 22.19 -0.38
CA SER A 219 20.57 21.64 -1.22
C SER A 219 21.25 20.53 -0.43
N GLY A 220 20.69 19.32 -0.54
CA GLY A 220 21.35 18.10 -0.13
C GLY A 220 22.48 17.84 -1.12
N ILE A 221 23.67 18.29 -0.74
CA ILE A 221 24.93 17.72 -1.21
C ILE A 221 24.76 16.19 -1.16
N PRO A 222 25.00 15.44 -2.25
CA PRO A 222 25.01 13.98 -2.17
C PRO A 222 26.08 13.59 -1.14
N PRO A 223 25.77 12.75 -0.14
CA PRO A 223 26.80 12.31 0.79
C PRO A 223 27.91 11.65 -0.01
N LEU A 224 29.13 12.14 0.22
CA LEU A 224 30.37 11.50 -0.20
C LEU A 224 30.29 10.01 0.14
N ALA A 225 30.85 9.19 -0.75
CA ALA A 225 30.96 7.75 -0.63
C ALA A 225 31.22 7.33 0.83
N SER A 226 30.27 6.57 1.37
CA SER A 226 30.34 5.98 2.70
C SER A 226 31.69 5.30 2.88
N GLU A 227 32.46 5.69 3.89
CA GLU A 227 33.62 4.94 4.35
C GLU A 227 33.22 3.47 4.55
N SER A 228 33.98 2.58 3.92
CA SER A 228 33.78 1.14 3.99
C SER A 228 33.90 0.68 5.45
N ASP A 229 32.80 0.22 6.04
CA ASP A 229 32.78 -0.28 7.41
C ASP A 229 33.58 -1.59 7.49
N PRO A 230 34.77 -1.62 8.11
CA PRO A 230 35.68 -2.78 8.06
C PRO A 230 35.08 -4.03 8.73
N ARG A 231 34.08 -3.84 9.58
CA ARG A 231 33.35 -4.95 10.22
C ARG A 231 32.42 -5.68 9.25
N LEU A 232 31.84 -4.96 8.30
CA LEU A 232 30.95 -5.55 7.29
C LEU A 232 31.75 -6.42 6.31
N GLU A 233 32.89 -5.91 5.84
CA GLU A 233 33.79 -6.64 4.93
C GLU A 233 34.30 -7.94 5.58
N ALA A 234 34.75 -7.88 6.83
CA ALA A 234 35.21 -9.07 7.56
C ALA A 234 34.10 -10.13 7.76
N ALA A 235 32.84 -9.71 7.86
CA ALA A 235 31.71 -10.63 7.99
C ALA A 235 31.38 -11.33 6.65
N LEU A 236 31.50 -10.61 5.53
CA LEU A 236 31.32 -11.16 4.19
C LEU A 236 32.39 -12.18 3.84
N ASP A 237 33.65 -11.91 4.21
CA ASP A 237 34.75 -12.85 3.99
C ASP A 237 34.57 -14.17 4.76
N ARG A 238 34.16 -14.10 6.05
CA ARG A 238 33.86 -15.31 6.83
C ARG A 238 32.74 -16.14 6.22
N LEU A 239 31.71 -15.48 5.69
CA LEU A 239 30.59 -16.16 5.04
C LEU A 239 31.04 -16.89 3.77
N LEU A 240 31.82 -16.23 2.91
CA LEU A 240 32.35 -16.82 1.68
C LEU A 240 33.30 -17.99 1.96
N GLN A 241 34.09 -17.91 3.02
CA GLN A 241 35.01 -18.96 3.42
C GLN A 241 34.27 -20.22 3.91
N GLY A 242 33.18 -20.05 4.67
CA GLY A 242 32.31 -21.17 5.09
C GLY A 242 31.65 -21.88 3.91
N ILE A 243 31.20 -21.15 2.89
CA ILE A 243 30.57 -21.73 1.69
C ILE A 243 31.58 -22.60 0.92
N ARG A 244 32.83 -22.14 0.78
CA ARG A 244 33.89 -22.89 0.09
C ARG A 244 34.27 -24.18 0.83
N GLN A 245 34.32 -24.15 2.16
CA GLN A 245 34.63 -25.34 2.96
C GLN A 245 33.52 -26.40 2.91
N SER A 246 32.25 -25.99 2.74
CA SER A 246 31.12 -26.95 2.66
C SER A 246 31.03 -27.73 1.33
N ARG A 247 31.78 -27.33 0.30
CA ARG A 247 31.67 -27.89 -1.07
C ARG A 247 32.84 -28.80 -1.47
N GLY A 248 33.82 -29.00 -0.60
CA GLY A 248 35.04 -29.77 -0.90
C GLY A 248 35.27 -30.98 0.02
N GLY A 249 34.23 -31.49 0.68
CA GLY A 249 34.28 -32.69 1.53
C GLY A 249 33.45 -33.83 0.95
#